data_AF-A0A7S0EBD7-F1
#
_entry.id   AF-A0A7S0EBD7-F1
#
_cell.length_a   1.000
_cell.length_b   1.000
_cell.length_c   1.000
_cell.angle_alpha   90.00
_cell.angle_beta   90.00
_cell.angle_gamma   90.00
#
_symmetry.space_group_name_H-M   'P 1'
#
loop_
_entity.id
_entity.type
_entity.pdbx_description
1 polymer ?
#
loop_
_entity_poly.entity_id
_entity_poly.type
_entity_poly.pdbx_seq_one_letter_code
_entity_poly.pdbx_strand_id
1 'polypeptide(L)'
;QPQPPLLSSSSSSLSCPVSQSSPRAERRRFKGVRMVASGTRKEHEPTAMDWEDLGKKPWGSIETSFMTVCKTEGAGWGKAEVKPYGPLEISPRAGVLNYGQGVFEGMKAQRTEDGRIVIFRPDKNARRVRYGCERLCMPPVPEETFIESI
;
A
#
# COMPACT_ATOMS: atom_id res chain seq x y z
N GLN A 1 39.13 21.77 -31.97
CA GLN A 1 38.07 20.84 -31.55
C GLN A 1 36.99 20.85 -32.62
N PRO A 2 36.65 19.71 -33.25
CA PRO A 2 35.60 19.67 -34.25
C PRO A 2 34.21 19.58 -33.58
N GLN A 3 33.25 20.36 -34.08
CA GLN A 3 31.85 20.38 -33.64
C GLN A 3 31.09 19.15 -34.16
N PRO A 4 30.09 18.61 -33.43
CA PRO A 4 29.26 17.51 -33.90
C PRO A 4 28.19 17.97 -34.92
N PRO A 5 27.78 17.11 -35.87
CA PRO A 5 26.77 17.46 -36.87
C PRO A 5 25.35 17.49 -36.29
N LEU A 6 24.56 18.45 -36.76
CA LEU A 6 23.15 18.67 -36.42
C LEU A 6 22.27 17.55 -37.01
N LEU A 7 21.52 16.87 -36.14
CA LEU A 7 20.50 15.88 -36.54
C LEU A 7 19.24 16.61 -37.05
N SER A 8 18.87 16.34 -38.30
CA SER A 8 17.65 16.83 -38.94
C SER A 8 16.40 16.16 -38.33
N SER A 9 15.46 16.98 -37.86
CA SER A 9 14.17 16.55 -37.32
C SER A 9 13.18 16.23 -38.45
N SER A 10 12.97 14.94 -38.74
CA SER A 10 11.83 14.50 -39.55
C SER A 10 10.60 14.29 -38.63
N SER A 11 9.74 15.30 -38.62
CA SER A 11 8.39 15.23 -38.05
C SER A 11 7.55 14.20 -38.82
N SER A 12 7.33 13.02 -38.23
CA SER A 12 6.31 12.08 -38.71
C SER A 12 5.10 12.15 -37.77
N SER A 13 4.06 12.84 -38.22
CA SER A 13 2.75 12.93 -37.58
C SER A 13 2.03 11.59 -37.68
N LEU A 14 2.21 10.72 -36.69
CA LEU A 14 1.36 9.54 -36.51
C LEU A 14 0.04 9.98 -35.85
N SER A 15 -0.99 10.08 -36.67
CA SER A 15 -2.38 10.18 -36.21
C SER A 15 -2.84 8.79 -35.77
N CYS A 16 -3.01 8.60 -34.46
CA CYS A 16 -3.62 7.39 -33.92
C CYS A 16 -5.14 7.43 -34.15
N PRO A 17 -5.75 6.43 -34.82
CA PRO A 17 -7.20 6.36 -34.93
C PRO A 17 -7.81 5.96 -33.59
N VAL A 18 -8.71 6.80 -33.08
CA VAL A 18 -9.51 6.53 -31.89
C VAL A 18 -10.60 5.51 -32.25
N SER A 19 -10.34 4.22 -32.03
CA SER A 19 -11.41 3.21 -32.04
C SER A 19 -12.08 3.17 -30.67
N GLN A 20 -13.26 3.77 -30.57
CA GLN A 20 -14.13 3.64 -29.41
C GLN A 20 -14.72 2.23 -29.36
N SER A 21 -14.24 1.40 -28.43
CA SER A 21 -15.08 0.45 -27.69
C SER A 21 -14.27 -0.08 -26.50
N SER A 22 -14.49 0.53 -25.33
CA SER A 22 -13.92 0.01 -24.10
C SER A 22 -14.71 -1.25 -23.70
N PRO A 23 -14.08 -2.43 -23.56
CA PRO A 23 -14.78 -3.59 -23.04
C PRO A 23 -15.20 -3.30 -21.60
N ARG A 24 -16.51 -3.40 -21.35
CA ARG A 24 -17.14 -3.26 -20.03
C ARG A 24 -16.39 -4.13 -19.04
N ALA A 25 -15.72 -3.51 -18.07
CA ALA A 25 -14.94 -4.20 -17.05
C ALA A 25 -15.80 -5.26 -16.35
N GLU A 26 -15.58 -6.51 -16.70
CA GLU A 26 -16.21 -7.64 -16.04
C GLU A 26 -15.75 -7.64 -14.58
N ARG A 27 -16.70 -7.52 -13.66
CA ARG A 27 -16.42 -7.59 -12.22
C ARG A 27 -15.93 -9.00 -11.93
N ARG A 28 -14.62 -9.20 -12.00
CA ARG A 28 -13.97 -10.36 -11.40
C ARG A 28 -14.32 -10.31 -9.91
N ARG A 29 -15.22 -11.20 -9.49
CA ARG A 29 -15.44 -11.46 -8.07
C ARG A 29 -14.08 -11.85 -7.52
N PHE A 30 -13.53 -11.02 -6.64
CA PHE A 30 -12.39 -11.39 -5.82
C PHE A 30 -12.81 -12.67 -5.10
N LYS A 31 -12.23 -13.81 -5.49
CA LYS A 31 -12.33 -15.03 -4.70
C LYS A 31 -11.64 -14.68 -3.40
N GLY A 32 -12.43 -14.58 -2.32
CA GLY A 32 -11.90 -14.29 -1.00
C GLY A 32 -10.75 -15.24 -0.72
N VAL A 33 -9.55 -14.69 -0.59
CA VAL A 33 -8.40 -15.44 -0.13
C VAL A 33 -8.71 -15.81 1.31
N ARG A 34 -8.97 -17.10 1.54
CA ARG A 34 -9.09 -17.65 2.89
C ARG A 34 -7.66 -17.71 3.44
N MET A 35 -7.25 -16.65 4.13
CA MET A 35 -6.06 -16.67 4.96
C MET A 35 -6.23 -17.77 6.02
N VAL A 36 -5.60 -18.92 5.80
CA VAL A 36 -5.47 -19.95 6.83
C VAL A 36 -4.25 -19.56 7.65
N ALA A 37 -4.48 -18.75 8.68
CA ALA A 37 -3.45 -18.48 9.68
C ALA A 37 -3.12 -19.81 10.39
N SER A 38 -2.01 -20.44 10.01
CA SER A 38 -1.48 -21.66 10.63
C SER A 38 -0.70 -21.31 11.90
N GLY A 39 -1.37 -20.66 12.85
CA GLY A 39 -0.84 -20.32 14.16
C GLY A 39 -1.95 -20.47 15.19
N THR A 40 -1.63 -21.06 16.35
CA THR A 40 -2.55 -21.14 17.47
C THR A 40 -3.00 -19.73 17.85
N ARG A 41 -4.27 -19.40 17.56
CA ARG A 41 -4.91 -18.14 17.96
C ARG A 41 -4.93 -18.09 19.48
N LYS A 42 -3.92 -17.47 20.10
CA LYS A 42 -4.04 -17.05 21.50
C LYS A 42 -5.16 -16.00 21.54
N GLU A 43 -6.23 -16.31 22.25
CA GLU A 43 -7.30 -15.36 22.51
C GLU A 43 -6.72 -14.23 23.36
N HIS A 44 -6.47 -13.09 22.74
CA HIS A 44 -6.17 -11.87 23.46
C HIS A 44 -7.51 -11.30 23.93
N GLU A 45 -7.71 -11.20 25.24
CA GLU A 45 -8.89 -10.51 25.77
C GLU A 45 -8.95 -9.11 25.16
N PRO A 46 -10.10 -8.69 24.60
CA PRO A 46 -10.21 -7.36 24.05
C PRO A 46 -9.95 -6.36 25.18
N THR A 47 -8.86 -5.60 25.07
CA THR A 47 -8.62 -4.47 25.98
C THR A 47 -9.86 -3.59 25.92
N ALA A 48 -10.52 -3.42 27.07
CA ALA A 48 -11.72 -2.60 27.17
C ALA A 48 -11.39 -1.16 26.78
N MET A 49 -11.61 -0.81 25.51
CA MET A 49 -11.48 0.56 25.02
C MET A 49 -12.79 1.30 25.32
N ASP A 50 -12.65 2.47 25.95
CA ASP A 50 -13.73 3.44 26.06
C ASP A 50 -13.95 4.16 24.72
N TRP A 51 -15.11 3.91 24.10
CA TRP A 51 -15.48 4.49 22.81
C TRP A 51 -15.80 5.98 22.89
N GLU A 52 -16.23 6.49 24.05
CA GLU A 52 -16.53 7.92 24.23
C GLU A 52 -15.25 8.76 24.36
N ASP A 53 -14.19 8.15 24.89
CA ASP A 53 -12.87 8.77 25.03
C ASP A 53 -12.07 8.77 23.72
N LEU A 54 -12.36 7.84 22.81
CA LEU A 54 -11.66 7.70 21.53
C LEU A 54 -11.68 8.99 20.67
N GLY A 55 -12.80 9.72 20.68
CA GLY A 55 -12.95 10.97 19.93
C GLY A 55 -12.30 12.19 20.59
N LYS A 56 -11.96 12.09 21.88
CA LYS A 56 -11.33 13.18 22.67
C LYS A 56 -9.81 13.13 22.58
N LYS A 57 -9.26 11.95 22.29
CA LYS A 57 -7.82 11.75 22.10
C LYS A 57 -7.34 12.33 20.76
N PRO A 58 -6.10 12.86 20.71
CA PRO A 58 -5.49 13.25 19.44
C PRO A 58 -5.44 12.06 18.47
N TRP A 59 -5.70 12.33 17.19
CA TRP A 59 -5.64 11.30 16.17
C TRP A 59 -4.25 10.62 16.13
N GLY A 60 -4.23 9.28 16.12
CA GLY A 60 -2.99 8.50 16.06
C GLY A 60 -2.24 8.34 17.38
N SER A 61 -2.83 8.73 18.51
CA SER A 61 -2.20 8.61 19.84
C SER A 61 -2.36 7.24 20.51
N ILE A 62 -3.22 6.37 19.96
CA ILE A 62 -3.47 5.03 20.51
C ILE A 62 -2.64 4.03 19.74
N GLU A 63 -1.75 3.35 20.45
CA GLU A 63 -0.90 2.30 19.92
C GLU A 63 -1.68 0.98 19.83
N THR A 64 -1.54 0.30 18.69
CA THR A 64 -2.08 -1.06 18.50
C THR A 64 -1.09 -2.09 19.02
N SER A 65 -1.53 -3.33 19.29
CA SER A 65 -0.63 -4.39 19.79
C SER A 65 0.39 -4.84 18.75
N PHE A 66 0.04 -4.76 17.46
CA PHE A 66 0.84 -5.29 16.35
C PHE A 66 0.92 -4.31 15.18
N MET A 67 1.94 -4.50 14.36
CA MET A 67 2.16 -3.86 13.06
C MET A 67 2.69 -4.88 12.03
N THR A 68 2.44 -4.64 10.75
CA THR A 68 3.00 -5.45 9.66
C THR A 68 4.22 -4.76 9.07
N VAL A 69 5.33 -5.49 8.91
CA VAL A 69 6.57 -5.00 8.30
C VAL A 69 6.92 -5.86 7.10
N CYS A 70 7.23 -5.22 5.98
CA CYS A 70 7.71 -5.88 4.78
C CYS A 70 8.98 -5.16 4.30
N LYS A 71 10.04 -5.92 4.03
CA LYS A 71 11.32 -5.39 3.54
C LYS A 71 11.48 -5.70 2.06
N THR A 72 12.20 -4.85 1.34
CA THR A 72 12.61 -5.16 -0.03
C THR A 72 13.83 -6.07 -0.01
N GLU A 73 13.83 -7.08 -0.89
CA GLU A 73 14.93 -8.01 -1.10
C GLU A 73 15.42 -7.83 -2.55
N GLY A 74 16.57 -7.18 -2.73
CA GLY A 74 17.06 -6.79 -4.05
C GLY A 74 16.09 -5.85 -4.77
N ALA A 75 15.54 -6.29 -5.90
CA ALA A 75 14.57 -5.52 -6.69
C ALA A 75 13.10 -5.80 -6.32
N GLY A 76 12.83 -6.77 -5.42
CA GLY A 76 11.48 -7.22 -5.08
C GLY A 76 11.07 -6.92 -3.64
N TRP A 77 9.81 -7.19 -3.33
CA TRP A 77 9.29 -7.20 -1.97
C TRP A 77 9.43 -8.60 -1.37
N GLY A 78 9.93 -8.67 -0.13
CA GLY A 78 10.01 -9.89 0.64
C GLY A 78 8.68 -10.26 1.29
N LYS A 79 8.72 -11.22 2.22
CA LYS A 79 7.52 -11.65 2.95
C LYS A 79 7.07 -10.59 3.96
N ALA A 80 5.75 -10.38 4.08
CA ALA A 80 5.18 -9.54 5.13
C ALA A 80 5.20 -10.29 6.48
N GLU A 81 5.64 -9.61 7.53
CA GLU A 81 5.76 -10.14 8.89
C GLU A 81 4.93 -9.31 9.87
N VAL A 82 4.05 -9.96 10.64
CA VAL A 82 3.35 -9.33 11.76
C VAL A 82 4.26 -9.33 12.98
N LYS A 83 4.49 -8.16 13.56
CA LYS A 83 5.36 -7.95 14.73
C LYS A 83 4.63 -7.14 15.79
N PRO A 84 5.03 -7.24 17.07
CA PRO A 84 4.57 -6.30 18.09
C PRO A 84 4.84 -4.86 17.65
N TYR A 85 3.90 -3.95 17.94
CA TYR A 85 4.09 -2.54 17.66
C TYR A 85 5.30 -2.01 18.46
N GLY A 86 6.12 -1.18 17.82
CA GLY A 86 7.33 -0.66 18.43
C GLY A 86 8.16 0.20 17.48
N PRO A 87 9.30 0.71 17.96
CA PRO A 87 10.16 1.59 17.18
C PRO A 87 10.73 0.90 15.94
N LEU A 88 10.89 1.66 14.86
CA LEU A 88 11.56 1.21 13.63
C LEU A 88 13.02 1.66 13.64
N GLU A 89 13.94 0.72 13.48
CA GLU A 89 15.35 1.02 13.26
C GLU A 89 15.58 1.45 11.81
N ILE A 90 16.02 2.68 11.61
CA ILE A 90 16.29 3.26 10.30
C ILE A 90 17.67 3.90 10.26
N SER A 91 18.34 3.82 9.11
CA SER A 91 19.62 4.49 8.94
C SER A 91 19.45 6.01 8.98
N PRO A 92 20.35 6.78 9.62
CA PRO A 92 20.33 8.25 9.54
C PRO A 92 20.41 8.80 8.11
N ARG A 93 20.93 7.99 7.16
CA ARG A 93 21.03 8.34 5.73
C ARG A 93 19.79 7.92 4.92
N ALA A 94 18.72 7.45 5.56
CA ALA A 94 17.54 6.97 4.85
C ALA A 94 16.90 8.09 4.00
N GLY A 95 16.47 7.74 2.79
CA GLY A 95 15.85 8.69 1.85
C GLY A 95 14.56 9.33 2.40
N VAL A 96 13.81 8.60 3.23
CA VAL A 96 12.62 9.14 3.91
C VAL A 96 12.95 10.30 4.85
N LEU A 97 14.12 10.27 5.51
CA LEU A 97 14.54 11.30 6.47
C LEU A 97 15.16 12.52 5.79
N ASN A 98 15.95 12.29 4.73
CA ASN A 98 16.77 13.35 4.12
C ASN A 98 16.12 13.98 2.89
N TYR A 99 15.28 13.23 2.18
CA TYR A 99 14.73 13.62 0.87
C TYR A 99 13.23 13.39 0.75
N GLY A 100 12.55 13.03 1.85
CA GLY A 100 11.11 12.77 1.85
C GLY A 100 10.68 11.62 0.92
N GLN A 101 11.58 10.68 0.63
CA GLN A 101 11.28 9.54 -0.23
C GLN A 101 10.43 8.50 0.54
N GLY A 102 9.14 8.78 0.67
CA GLY A 102 8.17 7.92 1.33
C GLY A 102 6.74 8.18 0.84
N VAL A 103 5.91 7.14 0.87
CA VAL A 103 4.48 7.20 0.51
C VAL A 103 3.70 6.54 1.64
N PHE A 104 2.53 7.10 1.95
CA PHE A 104 1.61 6.53 2.92
C PHE A 104 0.22 6.35 2.32
N GLU A 105 -0.58 5.49 2.94
CA GLU A 105 -1.98 5.29 2.60
C GLU A 105 -2.88 5.39 3.82
N GLY A 106 -4.15 5.69 3.59
CA GLY A 106 -5.16 5.82 4.64
C GLY A 106 -6.43 5.08 4.28
N MET A 107 -6.84 4.16 5.13
CA MET A 107 -8.13 3.48 5.06
C MET A 107 -8.64 3.10 6.45
N LYS A 108 -9.90 2.66 6.52
CA LYS A 108 -10.56 2.30 7.79
C LYS A 108 -11.11 0.89 7.70
N ALA A 109 -10.88 0.12 8.75
CA ALA A 109 -11.60 -1.12 9.01
C ALA A 109 -12.84 -0.80 9.86
N GLN A 110 -14.00 -1.31 9.45
CA GLN A 110 -15.27 -1.07 10.14
C GLN A 110 -15.85 -2.41 10.59
N ARG A 111 -16.45 -2.43 11.78
CA ARG A 111 -17.20 -3.59 12.27
C ARG A 111 -18.66 -3.43 11.86
N THR A 112 -19.19 -4.44 11.17
CA THR A 112 -20.61 -4.53 10.79
C THR A 112 -21.46 -4.99 11.97
N GLU A 113 -22.79 -4.81 11.89
CA GLU A 113 -23.75 -5.30 12.88
C GLU A 113 -23.64 -6.82 13.09
N ASP A 114 -23.35 -7.57 12.02
CA ASP A 114 -23.09 -9.02 12.07
C ASP A 114 -21.74 -9.40 12.70
N GLY A 115 -20.97 -8.43 13.21
CA GLY A 115 -19.65 -8.63 13.81
C GLY A 115 -18.49 -8.84 12.81
N ARG A 116 -18.76 -8.84 11.50
CA ARG A 116 -17.72 -8.96 10.46
C ARG A 116 -16.91 -7.66 10.36
N ILE A 117 -15.61 -7.78 10.11
CA ILE A 117 -14.74 -6.65 9.77
C ILE A 117 -14.74 -6.45 8.26
N VAL A 118 -14.96 -5.22 7.82
CA VAL A 118 -14.98 -4.84 6.40
C VAL A 118 -14.03 -3.68 6.15
N ILE A 119 -13.43 -3.67 4.95
CA ILE A 119 -12.54 -2.62 4.47
C ILE A 119 -13.09 -2.12 3.15
N PHE A 120 -13.21 -0.80 3.01
CA PHE A 120 -13.77 -0.20 1.81
C PHE A 120 -12.72 -0.05 0.71
N ARG A 121 -12.87 -0.82 -0.38
CA ARG A 121 -12.10 -0.72 -1.62
C ARG A 121 -10.57 -0.72 -1.42
N PRO A 122 -9.99 -1.71 -0.71
CA PRO A 122 -8.55 -1.78 -0.47
C PRO A 122 -7.74 -1.86 -1.79
N ASP A 123 -8.33 -2.42 -2.86
CA ASP A 123 -7.76 -2.47 -4.20
C ASP A 123 -7.43 -1.08 -4.78
N LYS A 124 -8.22 -0.06 -4.42
CA LYS A 124 -8.00 1.31 -4.89
C LYS A 124 -6.87 2.00 -4.16
N ASN A 125 -6.76 1.77 -2.85
CA ASN A 125 -5.62 2.22 -2.07
C ASN A 125 -4.33 1.54 -2.54
N ALA A 126 -4.36 0.24 -2.81
CA ALA A 126 -3.23 -0.53 -3.32
C ALA A 126 -2.68 0.04 -4.64
N ARG A 127 -3.57 0.40 -5.57
CA ARG A 127 -3.16 1.05 -6.84
C ARG A 127 -2.60 2.44 -6.64
N ARG A 128 -3.12 3.19 -5.67
CA ARG A 128 -2.65 4.56 -5.38
C ARG A 128 -1.27 4.55 -4.72
N VAL A 129 -1.00 3.65 -3.77
CA VAL A 129 0.35 3.51 -3.21
C VAL A 129 1.35 3.09 -4.27
N ARG A 130 0.98 2.15 -5.16
CA ARG A 130 1.84 1.73 -6.28
C ARG A 130 2.23 2.91 -7.16
N TYR A 131 1.26 3.72 -7.57
CA TYR A 131 1.50 4.93 -8.35
C TYR A 131 2.41 5.93 -7.61
N GLY A 132 2.22 6.10 -6.29
CA GLY A 132 3.11 6.92 -5.46
C GLY A 132 4.54 6.39 -5.44
N CYS A 133 4.74 5.08 -5.31
CA CYS A 133 6.05 4.45 -5.37
C CYS A 133 6.75 4.73 -6.70
N GLU A 134 6.05 4.55 -7.82
CA GLU A 134 6.57 4.85 -9.16
C GLU A 134 6.98 6.32 -9.28
N ARG A 135 6.16 7.24 -8.76
CA ARG A 135 6.43 8.69 -8.82
C ARG A 135 7.66 9.12 -8.01
N LEU A 136 8.00 8.38 -6.96
CA LEU A 136 9.17 8.60 -6.09
C LEU A 136 10.34 7.64 -6.38
N CYS A 137 10.29 6.93 -7.52
CA CYS A 137 11.33 5.97 -7.92
C CYS A 137 11.61 4.89 -6.86
N MET A 138 10.56 4.45 -6.14
CA MET A 138 10.61 3.35 -5.18
C MET A 138 10.09 2.06 -5.82
N PRO A 139 10.50 0.86 -5.36
CA PRO A 139 9.93 -0.40 -5.82
C PRO A 139 8.40 -0.41 -5.65
N PRO A 140 7.61 -0.61 -6.73
CA PRO A 140 6.16 -0.62 -6.64
C PRO A 140 5.67 -1.80 -5.79
N VAL A 141 4.75 -1.54 -4.86
CA VAL A 141 4.15 -2.58 -4.00
C VAL A 141 3.18 -3.44 -4.83
N PRO A 142 3.29 -4.79 -4.80
CA PRO A 142 2.27 -5.69 -5.38
C PRO A 142 0.89 -5.47 -4.73
N GLU A 143 -0.18 -5.52 -5.52
CA GLU A 143 -1.55 -5.25 -5.01
C GLU A 143 -1.94 -6.32 -3.97
N GLU A 144 -1.55 -7.56 -4.23
CA GLU A 144 -1.75 -8.72 -3.38
C GLU A 144 -1.01 -8.57 -2.05
N THR A 145 0.29 -8.24 -2.06
CA THR A 145 1.10 -8.04 -0.84
C THR A 145 0.52 -6.93 0.02
N PHE A 146 0.05 -5.83 -0.59
CA PHE A 146 -0.59 -4.75 0.14
C PHE A 146 -1.89 -5.21 0.82
N ILE A 147 -2.76 -5.92 0.09
CA ILE A 147 -4.04 -6.41 0.64
C ILE A 147 -3.82 -7.46 1.75
N GLU A 148 -2.84 -8.36 1.60
CA GLU A 148 -2.51 -9.39 2.61
C GLU A 148 -1.89 -8.80 3.89
N SER A 149 -1.29 -7.60 3.80
CA SER A 149 -0.62 -6.95 4.93
C SER A 149 -1.57 -6.24 5.91
N ILE A 150 -2.82 -6.03 5.50
CA ILE A 150 -3.88 -5.30 6.24
C ILE A 150 -4.77 -6.29 6.98
#